data_AF-A0A957HCZ3-F1
#
_entry.id   AF-A0A957HCZ3-F1
#
_cell.length_a   1.000
_cell.length_b   1.000
_cell.length_c   1.000
_cell.angle_alpha   90.00
_cell.angle_beta   90.00
_cell.angle_gamma   90.00
#
_symmetry.space_group_name_H-M   'P 1'
#
loop_
_entity.id
_entity.type
_entity.pdbx_description
1 polymer ?
#
loop_
_entity_poly.entity_id
_entity_poly.type
_entity_poly.pdbx_seq_one_letter_code
_entity_poly.pdbx_strand_id
1 'polypeptide(L)'
;TSRFTLELQAGVITVELEQEADSTLIRMAQREPVFGEIYTRDLIAPIFGLEPEDILPDVPVQTVSTGTPQLMIPVHNLEALRRVQLNIPLYQSLRERGDFFSPHVFCRGSVTPDGDTFARHFGVPPDTSEDPFTGSATGGMGAYLWRYDLIPAPTFVADQGHWMGRPGRAVVNVIGAPNAIEIVKVGGYAVRVMSGEMLL
;
A
#
# COMPACT_ATOMS: atom_id res chain seq x y z
N THR A 1 26.01 -0.42 3.09
CA THR A 1 24.88 -1.15 2.49
C THR A 1 25.35 -2.50 2.01
N SER A 2 24.66 -3.58 2.37
CA SER A 2 24.88 -4.93 1.82
C SER A 2 23.62 -5.40 1.08
N ARG A 3 23.72 -6.46 0.27
CA ARG A 3 22.60 -6.99 -0.52
C ARG A 3 22.65 -8.51 -0.61
N PHE A 4 21.48 -9.13 -0.68
CA PHE A 4 21.32 -10.56 -0.95
C PHE A 4 20.03 -10.82 -1.75
N THR A 5 19.84 -12.05 -2.20
CA THR A 5 18.67 -12.46 -2.98
C THR A 5 17.91 -13.58 -2.29
N LEU A 6 16.59 -13.54 -2.38
CA LEU A 6 15.69 -14.62 -1.97
C LEU A 6 15.10 -15.28 -3.22
N GLU A 7 15.28 -16.59 -3.38
CA GLU A 7 14.63 -17.37 -4.43
C GLU A 7 13.31 -17.92 -3.91
N LEU A 8 12.20 -17.37 -4.40
CA LEU A 8 10.85 -17.73 -3.98
C LEU A 8 10.05 -18.24 -5.19
N GLN A 9 8.89 -18.86 -4.95
CA GLN A 9 7.96 -19.22 -6.03
C GLN A 9 7.51 -18.00 -6.87
N ALA A 10 7.55 -16.80 -6.28
CA ALA A 10 7.25 -15.54 -6.95
C ALA A 10 8.41 -15.00 -7.81
N GLY A 11 9.56 -15.69 -7.83
CA GLY A 11 10.79 -15.27 -8.50
C GLY A 11 11.89 -14.85 -7.52
N VAL A 12 12.97 -14.30 -8.08
CA VAL A 12 14.12 -13.81 -7.31
C VAL A 12 13.85 -12.40 -6.82
N ILE A 13 13.89 -12.19 -5.50
CA ILE A 13 13.72 -10.88 -4.87
C ILE A 13 15.06 -10.38 -4.34
N THR A 14 15.44 -9.17 -4.71
CA THR A 14 16.63 -8.51 -4.16
C THR A 14 16.28 -7.80 -2.85
N VAL A 15 17.08 -8.07 -1.82
CA VAL A 15 16.98 -7.44 -0.50
C VAL A 15 18.25 -6.62 -0.24
N GLU A 16 18.06 -5.36 0.12
CA GLU A 16 19.13 -4.42 0.48
C GLU A 16 19.07 -4.13 1.97
N LEU A 17 20.22 -4.17 2.63
CA LEU A 17 20.39 -3.86 4.05
C LEU A 17 21.21 -2.59 4.18
N GLU A 18 20.62 -1.59 4.83
CA GLU A 18 21.33 -0.39 5.26
C GLU A 18 21.44 -0.41 6.78
N GLN A 19 22.68 -0.55 7.25
CA GLN A 19 22.98 -0.60 8.67
C GLN A 19 23.06 0.83 9.21
N GLU A 20 22.24 1.11 10.22
CA GLU A 20 22.29 2.33 11.00
C GLU A 20 22.86 2.01 12.40
N ALA A 21 23.02 3.02 13.26
CA ALA A 21 23.67 2.85 14.56
C ALA A 21 23.02 1.74 15.42
N ASP A 22 21.68 1.75 15.51
CA ASP A 22 20.91 0.86 16.40
C ASP A 22 19.84 0.04 15.65
N SER A 23 19.81 0.12 14.32
CA SER A 23 18.76 -0.48 13.50
C SER A 23 19.31 -0.95 12.16
N THR A 24 18.49 -1.70 11.42
CA THR A 24 18.81 -2.06 10.04
C THR A 24 17.58 -1.80 9.21
N LEU A 25 17.72 -0.90 8.24
CA LEU A 25 16.70 -0.65 7.25
C LEU A 25 16.78 -1.73 6.19
N ILE A 26 15.71 -2.51 6.06
CA ILE A 26 15.59 -3.60 5.09
C ILE A 26 14.73 -3.08 3.95
N ARG A 27 15.29 -3.06 2.73
CA ARG A 27 14.54 -2.69 1.52
C ARG A 27 14.37 -3.89 0.60
N MET A 28 13.16 -4.06 0.09
CA MET A 28 12.85 -5.07 -0.92
C MET A 28 12.43 -4.39 -2.21
N ALA A 29 13.06 -4.79 -3.32
CA ALA A 29 12.60 -4.41 -4.65
C ALA A 29 11.38 -5.25 -5.01
N GLN A 30 10.26 -4.59 -5.28
CA GLN A 30 9.06 -5.24 -5.80
C GLN A 30 9.11 -5.32 -7.33
N ARG A 31 8.17 -6.06 -7.91
CA ARG A 31 8.10 -6.25 -9.37
C ARG A 31 7.70 -4.93 -10.05
N GLU A 32 8.00 -4.85 -11.34
CA GLU A 32 7.52 -3.76 -12.19
C GLU A 32 6.00 -3.60 -12.05
N PRO A 33 5.50 -2.37 -11.82
CA PRO A 33 4.09 -2.16 -11.56
C PRO A 33 3.24 -2.37 -12.81
N VAL A 34 2.16 -3.13 -12.66
CA VAL A 34 1.11 -3.32 -13.66
C VAL A 34 -0.12 -2.53 -13.23
N PHE A 35 -0.59 -1.65 -14.11
CA PHE A 35 -1.80 -0.86 -13.92
C PHE A 35 -2.96 -1.54 -14.66
N GLY A 36 -3.99 -1.92 -13.91
CA GLY A 36 -5.14 -2.68 -14.37
C GLY A 36 -6.38 -1.80 -14.58
N GLU A 37 -7.54 -2.40 -14.29
CA GLU A 37 -8.86 -1.80 -14.50
C GLU A 37 -9.03 -0.50 -13.70
N ILE A 38 -9.74 0.45 -14.33
CA ILE A 38 -10.15 1.73 -13.74
C ILE A 38 -11.62 1.64 -13.35
N TYR A 39 -11.92 2.10 -12.14
CA TYR A 39 -13.25 2.09 -11.56
C TYR A 39 -13.73 3.54 -11.34
N THR A 40 -15.04 3.76 -11.46
CA THR A 40 -15.63 5.09 -11.23
C THR A 40 -15.77 5.36 -9.74
N ARG A 41 -15.66 6.63 -9.33
CA ARG A 41 -15.87 7.04 -7.93
C ARG A 41 -17.28 6.72 -7.46
N ASP A 42 -18.29 6.90 -8.32
CA ASP A 42 -19.69 6.57 -8.03
C ASP A 42 -19.91 5.08 -7.72
N LEU A 43 -19.15 4.20 -8.38
CA LEU A 43 -19.21 2.77 -8.11
C LEU A 43 -18.54 2.43 -6.77
N ILE A 44 -17.40 3.06 -6.49
CA ILE A 44 -16.51 2.67 -5.39
C ILE A 44 -16.92 3.30 -4.06
N ALA A 45 -17.26 4.58 -4.03
CA ALA A 45 -17.46 5.31 -2.78
C ALA A 45 -18.50 4.66 -1.84
N PRO A 46 -19.70 4.23 -2.31
CA PRO A 46 -20.71 3.60 -1.45
C PRO A 46 -20.25 2.29 -0.81
N ILE A 47 -19.30 1.59 -1.43
CA ILE A 47 -18.72 0.33 -0.93
C ILE A 47 -17.87 0.59 0.32
N PHE A 48 -17.28 1.77 0.42
CA PHE A 48 -16.40 2.17 1.52
C PHE A 48 -17.07 3.16 2.48
N GLY A 49 -18.40 3.35 2.37
CA GLY A 49 -19.14 4.29 3.22
C GLY A 49 -18.75 5.75 2.99
N LEU A 50 -18.32 6.06 1.76
CA LEU A 50 -17.89 7.39 1.33
C LEU A 50 -18.86 7.96 0.30
N GLU A 51 -18.79 9.27 0.11
CA GLU A 51 -19.37 9.95 -1.05
C GLU A 51 -18.35 10.02 -2.19
N PRO A 52 -18.77 10.07 -3.48
CA PRO A 52 -17.83 10.19 -4.60
C PRO A 52 -16.87 11.38 -4.49
N GLU A 53 -17.30 12.47 -3.85
CA GLU A 53 -16.53 13.68 -3.58
C GLU A 53 -15.47 13.49 -2.48
N ASP A 54 -15.49 12.40 -1.72
CA ASP A 54 -14.42 12.06 -0.78
C ASP A 54 -13.20 11.46 -1.49
N ILE A 55 -13.37 10.95 -2.71
CA ILE A 55 -12.32 10.40 -3.57
C ILE A 55 -11.77 11.51 -4.48
N LEU A 56 -10.44 11.65 -4.48
CA LEU A 56 -9.72 12.70 -5.21
C LEU A 56 -10.21 12.82 -6.68
N PRO A 57 -10.52 14.03 -7.16
CA PRO A 57 -10.82 14.25 -8.56
C PRO A 57 -9.55 14.12 -9.41
N ASP A 58 -9.73 13.97 -10.72
CA ASP A 58 -8.67 13.99 -11.74
C ASP A 58 -7.68 12.81 -11.74
N VAL A 59 -7.82 11.87 -10.80
CA VAL A 59 -7.09 10.61 -10.78
C VAL A 59 -8.05 9.42 -10.66
N PRO A 60 -7.79 8.28 -11.33
CA PRO A 60 -8.72 7.16 -11.33
C PRO A 60 -8.61 6.32 -10.07
N VAL A 61 -9.73 5.77 -9.57
CA VAL A 61 -9.61 4.56 -8.74
C VAL A 61 -9.14 3.44 -9.66
N GLN A 62 -8.06 2.75 -9.30
CA GLN A 62 -7.43 1.82 -10.23
C GLN A 62 -6.77 0.63 -9.53
N THR A 63 -6.81 -0.53 -10.17
CA THR A 63 -5.99 -1.66 -9.76
C THR A 63 -4.53 -1.42 -10.09
N VAL A 64 -3.65 -1.59 -9.10
CA VAL A 64 -2.19 -1.53 -9.30
C VAL A 64 -1.55 -2.74 -8.63
N SER A 65 -0.64 -3.40 -9.34
CA SER A 65 0.08 -4.58 -8.86
C SER A 65 1.58 -4.42 -9.00
N THR A 66 2.32 -4.60 -7.91
CA THR A 66 3.78 -4.83 -7.91
C THR A 66 4.10 -6.30 -7.57
N GLY A 67 3.13 -7.19 -7.75
CA GLY A 67 3.20 -8.62 -7.47
C GLY A 67 1.86 -9.20 -7.00
N THR A 68 1.13 -8.45 -6.18
CA THR A 68 -0.26 -8.73 -5.81
C THR A 68 -1.10 -7.51 -6.21
N PRO A 69 -2.22 -7.65 -6.93
CA PRO A 69 -3.01 -6.51 -7.37
C PRO A 69 -3.85 -5.93 -6.23
N GLN A 70 -3.77 -4.62 -5.96
CA GLN A 70 -4.65 -3.93 -5.02
C GLN A 70 -5.44 -2.82 -5.70
N LEU A 71 -6.66 -2.60 -5.22
CA LEU A 71 -7.50 -1.47 -5.65
C LEU A 71 -7.05 -0.20 -4.92
N MET A 72 -6.46 0.75 -5.66
CA MET A 72 -5.96 2.02 -5.15
C MET A 72 -7.07 3.06 -5.09
N ILE A 73 -7.44 3.49 -3.89
CA ILE A 73 -8.54 4.43 -3.64
C ILE A 73 -7.98 5.69 -2.97
N PRO A 74 -7.65 6.74 -3.75
CA PRO A 74 -7.07 7.98 -3.23
C PRO A 74 -8.17 8.91 -2.67
N VAL A 75 -8.26 9.06 -1.35
CA VAL A 75 -9.20 9.99 -0.71
C VAL A 75 -8.55 11.33 -0.39
N HIS A 76 -9.37 12.38 -0.25
CA HIS A 76 -8.88 13.75 -0.12
C HIS A 76 -7.96 13.98 1.09
N ASN A 77 -8.30 13.40 2.24
CA ASN A 77 -7.64 13.72 3.50
C ASN A 77 -7.89 12.64 4.57
N LEU A 78 -7.27 12.83 5.72
CA LEU A 78 -7.40 11.95 6.88
C LEU A 78 -8.83 11.85 7.41
N GLU A 79 -9.66 12.90 7.26
CA GLU A 79 -11.06 12.88 7.71
C GLU A 79 -11.88 11.88 6.87
N ALA A 80 -11.81 11.98 5.54
CA ALA A 80 -12.44 11.03 4.63
C ALA A 80 -11.93 9.59 4.89
N LEU A 81 -10.61 9.42 5.01
CA LEU A 81 -10.00 8.11 5.28
C LEU A 81 -10.48 7.49 6.61
N ARG A 82 -10.72 8.32 7.62
CA ARG A 82 -11.21 7.87 8.94
C ARG A 82 -12.67 7.41 8.88
N ARG A 83 -13.50 7.99 8.02
CA ARG A 83 -14.90 7.61 7.83
C ARG A 83 -15.07 6.28 7.10
N VAL A 84 -14.04 5.78 6.42
CA VAL A 84 -14.12 4.53 5.63
C VAL A 84 -14.69 3.39 6.46
N GLN A 85 -15.81 2.84 5.98
CA GLN A 85 -16.50 1.70 6.53
C GLN A 85 -16.92 0.75 5.40
N LEU A 86 -16.37 -0.46 5.42
CA LEU A 86 -16.57 -1.42 4.35
C LEU A 86 -17.98 -2.03 4.37
N ASN A 87 -18.74 -1.86 3.29
CA ASN A 87 -19.98 -2.58 3.02
C ASN A 87 -19.65 -3.96 2.43
N ILE A 88 -19.65 -4.99 3.28
CA ILE A 88 -19.20 -6.34 2.92
C ILE A 88 -19.95 -6.93 1.71
N PRO A 89 -21.30 -6.92 1.63
CA PRO A 89 -22.00 -7.43 0.46
C PRO A 89 -21.63 -6.73 -0.86
N LEU A 90 -21.52 -5.41 -0.86
CA LEU A 90 -21.12 -4.66 -2.05
C LEU A 90 -19.66 -4.93 -2.43
N TYR A 91 -18.78 -5.02 -1.44
CA TYR A 91 -17.37 -5.36 -1.64
C TYR A 91 -17.19 -6.76 -2.23
N GLN A 92 -17.93 -7.75 -1.72
CA GLN A 92 -17.97 -9.11 -2.30
C GLN A 92 -18.40 -9.07 -3.77
N SER A 93 -19.48 -8.34 -4.07
CA SER A 93 -20.01 -8.21 -5.43
C SER A 93 -19.04 -7.53 -6.40
N LEU A 94 -18.26 -6.56 -5.93
CA LEU A 94 -17.20 -5.91 -6.71
C LEU A 94 -16.05 -6.88 -6.98
N ARG A 95 -15.58 -7.61 -5.96
CA ARG A 95 -14.46 -8.57 -6.08
C ARG A 95 -14.72 -9.70 -7.06
N GLU A 96 -15.97 -10.12 -7.22
CA GLU A 96 -16.34 -11.14 -8.19
C GLU A 96 -16.10 -10.71 -9.65
N ARG A 97 -15.98 -9.41 -9.90
CA ARG A 97 -15.91 -8.82 -11.24
C ARG A 97 -14.64 -8.03 -11.49
N GLY A 98 -14.01 -7.51 -10.43
CA GLY A 98 -12.78 -6.71 -10.52
C GLY A 98 -11.51 -7.56 -10.61
N ASP A 99 -10.45 -6.93 -11.10
CA ASP A 99 -9.12 -7.51 -11.31
C ASP A 99 -8.14 -7.34 -10.12
N PHE A 100 -8.65 -6.95 -8.94
CA PHE A 100 -7.86 -6.74 -7.73
C PHE A 100 -8.03 -7.84 -6.68
N PHE A 101 -7.03 -7.99 -5.81
CA PHE A 101 -7.08 -8.93 -4.68
C PHE A 101 -7.75 -8.33 -3.45
N SER A 102 -7.30 -7.14 -3.02
CA SER A 102 -7.79 -6.40 -1.85
C SER A 102 -7.71 -4.87 -2.05
N PRO A 103 -8.48 -4.07 -1.29
CA PRO A 103 -8.51 -2.62 -1.41
C PRO A 103 -7.50 -1.93 -0.49
N HIS A 104 -6.98 -0.81 -0.96
CA HIS A 104 -6.10 0.07 -0.21
C HIS A 104 -6.58 1.51 -0.35
N VAL A 105 -7.09 2.07 0.74
CA VAL A 105 -7.61 3.45 0.79
C VAL A 105 -6.55 4.32 1.46
N PHE A 106 -6.18 5.42 0.81
CA PHE A 106 -5.07 6.25 1.29
C PHE A 106 -5.29 7.72 0.95
N CYS A 107 -4.60 8.60 1.68
CA CYS A 107 -4.52 10.01 1.36
C CYS A 107 -3.08 10.51 1.46
N ARG A 108 -2.85 11.71 0.89
CA ARG A 108 -1.66 12.50 1.18
C ARG A 108 -1.75 13.11 2.57
N GLY A 109 -0.60 13.28 3.22
CA GLY A 109 -0.47 13.66 4.62
C GLY A 109 -0.59 12.46 5.56
N SER A 110 -0.01 12.58 6.75
CA SER A 110 -0.02 11.55 7.78
C SER A 110 -0.46 12.06 9.14
N VAL A 111 -0.77 11.12 10.03
CA VAL A 111 -0.99 11.36 11.46
C VAL A 111 0.32 11.59 12.23
N THR A 112 1.45 11.37 11.57
CA THR A 112 2.78 11.65 12.11
C THR A 112 3.42 12.85 11.41
N PRO A 113 4.36 13.57 12.04
CA PRO A 113 5.02 14.72 11.42
C PRO A 113 5.86 14.38 10.18
N ASP A 114 6.47 13.20 10.15
CA ASP A 114 7.40 12.79 9.09
C ASP A 114 6.75 11.93 8.00
N GLY A 115 5.45 11.63 8.11
CA GLY A 115 4.74 10.79 7.15
C GLY A 115 4.13 11.61 6.01
N ASP A 116 4.37 11.17 4.77
CA ASP A 116 3.85 11.82 3.56
C ASP A 116 2.47 11.28 3.15
N THR A 117 2.15 10.05 3.55
CA THR A 117 0.87 9.39 3.24
C THR A 117 0.38 8.57 4.43
N PHE A 118 -0.94 8.43 4.54
CA PHE A 118 -1.57 7.52 5.49
C PHE A 118 -2.55 6.61 4.77
N ALA A 119 -2.56 5.34 5.14
CA ALA A 119 -3.40 4.34 4.49
C ALA A 119 -4.15 3.46 5.48
N ARG A 120 -5.18 2.81 4.96
CA ARG A 120 -5.91 1.68 5.56
C ARG A 120 -6.02 0.57 4.53
N HIS A 121 -5.90 -0.67 4.98
CA HIS A 121 -5.97 -1.84 4.11
C HIS A 121 -6.93 -2.87 4.70
N PHE A 122 -7.88 -3.35 3.90
CA PHE A 122 -8.89 -4.29 4.35
C PHE A 122 -8.68 -5.65 3.69
N GLY A 123 -8.84 -6.71 4.49
CA GLY A 123 -8.70 -8.09 4.03
C GLY A 123 -9.76 -8.54 3.02
N VAL A 124 -9.73 -9.84 2.74
CA VAL A 124 -10.65 -10.50 1.80
C VAL A 124 -11.70 -11.31 2.56
N PRO A 125 -12.98 -11.29 2.16
CA PRO A 125 -14.00 -12.09 2.82
C PRO A 125 -13.62 -13.58 2.88
N PRO A 126 -13.93 -14.29 3.97
CA PRO A 126 -14.76 -13.84 5.10
C PRO A 126 -14.02 -12.96 6.13
N ASP A 127 -12.70 -12.85 6.07
CA ASP A 127 -11.89 -12.05 7.00
C ASP A 127 -11.60 -10.67 6.42
N THR A 128 -12.50 -9.72 6.68
CA THR A 128 -12.35 -8.32 6.28
C THR A 128 -11.69 -7.48 7.37
N SER A 129 -10.88 -8.09 8.24
CA SER A 129 -10.09 -7.34 9.22
C SER A 129 -9.15 -6.35 8.54
N GLU A 130 -8.87 -5.26 9.25
CA GLU A 130 -7.89 -4.27 8.80
C GLU A 130 -6.49 -4.80 9.09
N ASP A 131 -5.59 -4.72 8.10
CA ASP A 131 -4.18 -5.13 8.24
C ASP A 131 -3.36 -3.93 8.76
N PRO A 132 -2.55 -4.07 9.84
CA PRO A 132 -1.79 -2.95 10.39
C PRO A 132 -0.77 -2.33 9.44
N PHE A 133 -0.14 -3.12 8.57
CA PHE A 133 0.81 -2.60 7.59
C PHE A 133 0.98 -3.56 6.39
N THR A 134 0.67 -3.09 5.18
CA THR A 134 0.58 -3.96 4.00
C THR A 134 1.59 -3.57 2.94
N GLY A 135 2.81 -4.14 3.00
CA GLY A 135 3.91 -3.75 2.11
C GLY A 135 3.64 -3.91 0.61
N SER A 136 2.85 -4.90 0.19
CA SER A 136 2.43 -5.06 -1.22
C SER A 136 1.59 -3.87 -1.69
N ALA A 137 0.57 -3.51 -0.91
CA ALA A 137 -0.29 -2.37 -1.18
C ALA A 137 0.47 -1.04 -1.13
N THR A 138 1.38 -0.87 -0.16
CA THR A 138 2.24 0.32 -0.05
C THR A 138 3.09 0.54 -1.31
N GLY A 139 3.62 -0.53 -1.91
CA GLY A 139 4.40 -0.40 -3.14
C GLY A 139 3.55 -0.11 -4.38
N GLY A 140 2.37 -0.73 -4.50
CA GLY A 140 1.40 -0.35 -5.53
C GLY A 140 0.94 1.10 -5.38
N MET A 141 0.73 1.58 -4.16
CA MET A 141 0.45 2.98 -3.85
C MET A 141 1.60 3.89 -4.27
N GLY A 142 2.86 3.49 -4.04
CA GLY A 142 4.03 4.24 -4.52
C GLY A 142 4.05 4.41 -6.03
N ALA A 143 3.80 3.33 -6.77
CA ALA A 143 3.67 3.41 -8.24
C ALA A 143 2.51 4.32 -8.67
N TYR A 144 1.35 4.20 -8.02
CA TYR A 144 0.17 5.01 -8.28
C TYR A 144 0.45 6.50 -8.08
N LEU A 145 0.99 6.87 -6.91
CA LEU A 145 1.29 8.26 -6.56
C LEU A 145 2.27 8.90 -7.54
N TRP A 146 3.29 8.14 -7.96
CA TRP A 146 4.27 8.62 -8.92
C TRP A 146 3.71 8.74 -10.34
N ARG A 147 2.91 7.77 -10.79
CA ARG A 147 2.25 7.79 -12.11
C ARG A 147 1.35 9.02 -12.28
N TYR A 148 0.63 9.40 -11.22
CA TYR A 148 -0.38 10.44 -11.24
C TYR A 148 0.08 11.78 -10.64
N ASP A 149 1.38 11.99 -10.48
CA ASP A 149 1.97 13.25 -9.99
C ASP A 149 1.41 13.72 -8.63
N LEU A 150 1.15 12.77 -7.74
CA LEU A 150 0.58 13.04 -6.41
C LEU A 150 1.66 13.25 -5.34
N ILE A 151 2.92 13.00 -5.66
CA ILE A 151 4.08 13.22 -4.79
C ILE A 151 5.15 14.01 -5.55
N PRO A 152 5.82 14.99 -4.91
CA PRO A 152 6.78 15.86 -5.60
C PRO A 152 8.13 15.19 -5.85
N ALA A 153 8.38 14.04 -5.23
CA ALA A 153 9.63 13.31 -5.30
C ALA A 153 9.34 11.80 -5.34
N PRO A 154 10.23 11.00 -5.94
CA PRO A 154 10.06 9.55 -6.04
C PRO A 154 10.32 8.80 -4.73
N THR A 155 10.61 9.52 -3.64
CA THR A 155 10.84 8.95 -2.31
C THR A 155 9.90 9.63 -1.32
N PHE A 156 9.22 8.81 -0.50
CA PHE A 156 8.28 9.30 0.51
C PHE A 156 8.15 8.31 1.67
N VAL A 157 7.59 8.77 2.79
CA VAL A 157 7.31 7.97 3.98
C VAL A 157 5.83 7.60 4.02
N ALA A 158 5.55 6.30 4.07
CA ALA A 158 4.20 5.75 4.15
C ALA A 158 3.91 5.25 5.57
N ASP A 159 2.80 5.69 6.15
CA ASP A 159 2.30 5.23 7.45
C ASP A 159 0.97 4.45 7.30
N GLN A 160 0.79 3.41 8.12
CA GLN A 160 -0.45 2.62 8.21
C GLN A 160 -0.64 2.11 9.65
N GLY A 161 -1.86 1.70 10.02
CA GLY A 161 -2.11 0.95 11.27
C GLY A 161 -2.06 1.74 12.58
N HIS A 162 -1.73 3.04 12.53
CA HIS A 162 -1.62 3.88 13.73
C HIS A 162 -2.96 3.98 14.49
N TRP A 163 -4.07 4.05 13.76
CA TRP A 163 -5.42 4.06 14.33
C TRP A 163 -5.85 2.74 14.97
N MET A 164 -5.13 1.65 14.67
CA MET A 164 -5.33 0.34 15.29
C MET A 164 -4.42 0.12 16.51
N GLY A 165 -3.60 1.11 16.88
CA GLY A 165 -2.56 0.94 17.91
C GLY A 165 -1.41 0.02 17.47
N ARG A 166 -1.28 -0.22 16.15
CA ARG A 166 -0.25 -1.08 15.55
C ARG A 166 0.47 -0.31 14.44
N PRO A 167 1.21 0.75 14.80
CA PRO A 167 1.81 1.65 13.82
C PRO A 167 2.86 0.91 12.99
N GLY A 168 2.74 1.02 11.67
CA GLY A 168 3.77 0.61 10.72
C GLY A 168 4.18 1.79 9.84
N ARG A 169 5.44 1.76 9.42
CA ARG A 169 6.06 2.79 8.58
C ARG A 169 6.97 2.14 7.54
N ALA A 170 6.97 2.67 6.32
CA ALA A 170 7.99 2.38 5.33
C ALA A 170 8.51 3.64 4.64
N VAL A 171 9.78 3.60 4.24
CA VAL A 171 10.35 4.49 3.23
C VAL A 171 10.16 3.83 1.88
N VAL A 172 9.42 4.48 0.98
CA VAL A 172 9.15 3.99 -0.37
C VAL A 172 10.02 4.78 -1.34
N ASN A 173 10.65 4.09 -2.28
CA ASN A 173 11.41 4.70 -3.37
C ASN A 173 10.98 4.11 -4.71
N VAL A 174 10.56 4.97 -5.64
CA VAL A 174 10.13 4.62 -6.99
C VAL A 174 11.26 4.94 -7.96
N ILE A 175 11.58 4.02 -8.86
CA ILE A 175 12.67 4.16 -9.84
C ILE A 175 12.06 4.07 -11.24
N GLY A 176 12.39 5.06 -12.08
CA GLY A 176 11.85 5.21 -13.43
C GLY A 176 10.98 6.45 -13.58
N ALA A 177 10.65 6.78 -14.83
CA ALA A 177 9.76 7.91 -15.13
C ALA A 177 8.29 7.56 -14.76
N PRO A 178 7.40 8.54 -14.52
CA PRO A 178 6.00 8.28 -14.18
C PRO A 178 5.29 7.30 -15.13
N ASN A 179 5.58 7.39 -16.44
CA ASN A 179 4.99 6.52 -17.47
C ASN A 179 5.79 5.23 -17.76
N ALA A 180 6.93 5.03 -17.11
CA ALA A 180 7.83 3.90 -17.30
C ALA A 180 8.53 3.59 -15.97
N ILE A 181 7.72 3.20 -14.97
CA ILE A 181 8.21 2.84 -13.65
C ILE A 181 8.81 1.45 -13.75
N GLU A 182 10.07 1.32 -13.37
CA GLU A 182 10.82 0.06 -13.48
C GLU A 182 10.73 -0.74 -12.18
N ILE A 183 10.89 -0.06 -11.04
CA ILE A 183 11.03 -0.69 -9.73
C ILE A 183 10.38 0.18 -8.66
N VAL A 184 9.66 -0.45 -7.73
CA VAL A 184 9.30 0.16 -6.45
C VAL A 184 10.03 -0.57 -5.33
N LYS A 185 10.81 0.17 -4.53
CA LYS A 185 11.46 -0.33 -3.34
C LYS A 185 10.66 0.07 -2.11
N VAL A 186 10.32 -0.90 -1.26
CA VAL A 186 9.66 -0.66 0.02
C VAL A 186 10.64 -1.03 1.12
N GLY A 187 10.94 -0.06 1.99
CA GLY A 187 11.93 -0.16 3.05
C GLY A 187 11.33 0.00 4.43
N GLY A 188 11.63 -0.89 5.36
CA GLY A 188 11.16 -0.76 6.75
C GLY A 188 12.15 -1.32 7.75
N TYR A 189 11.90 -1.01 9.02
CA TYR A 189 12.63 -1.57 10.16
C TYR A 189 11.82 -2.70 10.79
N ALA A 190 12.50 -3.60 11.50
CA ALA A 190 11.86 -4.66 12.26
C ALA A 190 12.45 -4.74 13.67
N VAL A 191 11.63 -5.21 14.62
CA VAL A 191 12.06 -5.50 15.99
C VAL A 191 11.69 -6.93 16.33
N ARG A 192 12.63 -7.66 16.96
CA ARG A 192 12.36 -9.02 17.44
C ARG A 192 11.52 -8.93 18.72
N VAL A 193 10.25 -9.32 18.63
CA VAL A 193 9.31 -9.32 19.77
C VAL A 193 9.42 -10.60 20.61
N MET A 194 9.57 -11.75 19.96
CA MET A 194 9.69 -13.06 20.63
C MET A 194 10.57 -14.02 19.81
N SER A 195 11.12 -15.03 20.49
CA SER A 195 11.80 -16.18 19.88
C SER A 195 11.56 -17.42 20.74
N GLY A 196 11.38 -18.58 20.12
CA GLY A 196 11.17 -19.85 20.82
C GLY A 196 11.43 -21.05 19.92
N GLU A 197 11.32 -22.24 20.49
CA GLU A 197 11.50 -23.53 19.80
C GLU A 197 10.16 -24.26 19.71
N MET A 198 9.87 -24.85 18.54
CA MET A 198 8.69 -25.68 18.32
C MET A 198 9.13 -27.14 18.24
N LEU A 199 8.67 -27.96 19.18
CA LEU A 199 8.86 -29.40 19.16
C LEU A 199 7.78 -30.02 18.28
N LEU A 200 8.22 -30.75 17.25
CA LEU A 200 7.37 -31.43 16.28
C LEU A 200 7.13 -32.89 16.68
#